data_AF-A0A1F5WF08-F1
#
_entry.id   AF-A0A1F5WF08-F1
#
_cell.length_a   1.000
_cell.length_b   1.000
_cell.length_c   1.000
_cell.angle_alpha   90.00
_cell.angle_beta   90.00
_cell.angle_gamma   90.00
#
_symmetry.space_group_name_H-M   'P 1'
#
loop_
_entity.id
_entity.type
_entity.pdbx_description
1 polymer ?
#
loop_
_entity_poly.entity_id
_entity_poly.type
_entity_poly.pdbx_seq_one_letter_code
_entity_poly.pdbx_strand_id
1 'polypeptide(L)'
;MCGGNPLPFAPVTFTEKAIRCSLDSYLPLRYKLKDGNNVFSVMGCLLAYKKEFIKKIEIPNDVAANDLYTYLTYLSFGYKYRCVPSAIVKYRLPQTLKDHIKQNVRFISAPIVMKNHFPAHLIDNEFYIPLYLKLLYRIEQLIKHPILSVYIYIVNSYCRYKALKTANNIDVKWDIATSTKTFELPKGHI
;
A
#
# COMPACT_ATOMS: atom_id res chain seq x y z
N MET A 1 -14.01 -0.39 -11.60
CA MET A 1 -13.37 0.06 -10.37
C MET A 1 -12.30 1.02 -10.80
N CYS A 2 -12.27 2.19 -10.19
CA CYS A 2 -11.26 3.19 -10.49
C CYS A 2 -10.55 3.59 -9.20
N GLY A 3 -9.25 3.83 -9.29
CA GLY A 3 -8.46 4.42 -8.21
C GLY A 3 -7.83 5.73 -8.67
N GLY A 4 -7.27 6.49 -7.75
CA GLY A 4 -6.59 7.75 -8.06
C GLY A 4 -5.09 7.74 -7.76
N ASN A 5 -4.60 8.89 -7.31
CA ASN A 5 -3.22 9.19 -6.93
C ASN A 5 -3.16 9.74 -5.50
N PRO A 6 -3.26 8.88 -4.46
CA PRO A 6 -3.03 9.31 -3.10
C PRO A 6 -1.58 9.74 -2.93
N LEU A 7 -1.40 10.95 -2.41
CA LEU A 7 -0.08 11.53 -2.14
C LEU A 7 0.05 11.81 -0.65
N PRO A 8 1.17 11.45 -0.01
CA PRO A 8 1.33 11.78 1.39
C PRO A 8 1.53 13.29 1.56
N PHE A 9 1.13 13.82 2.73
CA PHE A 9 1.56 15.14 3.19
C PHE A 9 3.08 15.21 3.33
N ALA A 10 3.60 16.45 3.44
CA ALA A 10 5.01 16.66 3.71
C ALA A 10 5.39 15.97 5.03
N PRO A 11 6.45 15.12 5.04
CA PRO A 11 6.86 14.41 6.24
C PRO A 11 7.49 15.37 7.26
N VAL A 12 7.13 15.23 8.54
CA VAL A 12 7.66 16.08 9.62
C VAL A 12 8.72 15.32 10.42
N THR A 13 8.40 14.11 10.88
CA THR A 13 9.29 13.31 11.73
C THR A 13 10.36 12.57 10.92
N PHE A 14 11.44 12.13 11.60
CA PHE A 14 12.46 11.28 10.98
C PHE A 14 11.85 10.00 10.39
N THR A 15 10.92 9.37 11.11
CA THR A 15 10.21 8.17 10.64
C THR A 15 9.37 8.48 9.39
N GLU A 16 8.62 9.59 9.37
CA GLU A 16 7.86 9.97 8.16
C GLU A 16 8.79 10.20 6.96
N LYS A 17 9.93 10.87 7.17
CA LYS A 17 10.93 11.13 6.12
C LYS A 17 11.50 9.82 5.57
N ALA A 18 11.79 8.86 6.44
CA ALA A 18 12.29 7.55 6.02
C ALA A 18 11.22 6.72 5.29
N ILE A 19 9.97 6.75 5.75
CA ILE A 19 8.85 6.12 5.04
C ILE A 19 8.66 6.77 3.67
N ARG A 20 8.73 8.10 3.60
CA ARG A 20 8.66 8.85 2.34
C ARG A 20 9.75 8.42 1.38
N CYS A 21 11.00 8.28 1.86
CA CYS A 21 12.12 7.76 1.08
C CYS A 21 11.81 6.37 0.47
N SER A 22 11.20 5.46 1.24
CA SER A 22 10.74 4.18 0.68
C SER A 22 9.62 4.36 -0.33
N LEU A 23 8.63 5.21 -0.09
CA LEU A 23 7.52 5.45 -1.03
C LEU A 23 8.00 6.04 -2.35
N ASP A 24 8.96 6.96 -2.32
CA ASP A 24 9.50 7.59 -3.53
C ASP A 24 10.26 6.58 -4.42
N SER A 25 10.75 5.47 -3.87
CA SER A 25 11.26 4.35 -4.67
C SER A 25 10.16 3.56 -5.42
N TYR A 26 8.93 3.58 -4.91
CA TYR A 26 7.81 2.81 -5.46
C TYR A 26 6.87 3.66 -6.32
N LEU A 27 6.77 4.98 -6.08
CA LEU A 27 5.82 5.85 -6.76
C LEU A 27 5.99 5.86 -8.30
N PRO A 28 7.20 5.89 -8.86
CA PRO A 28 7.38 5.78 -10.31
C PRO A 28 6.93 4.41 -10.86
N LEU A 29 7.15 3.34 -10.10
CA LEU A 29 6.75 1.97 -10.48
C LEU A 29 5.24 1.85 -10.61
N ARG A 30 4.51 2.41 -9.65
CA ARG A 30 3.05 2.40 -9.62
C ARG A 30 2.46 2.84 -10.95
N TYR A 31 2.99 3.89 -11.58
CA TYR A 31 2.44 4.42 -12.85
C TYR A 31 3.06 3.80 -14.09
N LYS A 32 4.29 3.30 -14.03
CA LYS A 32 4.94 2.61 -15.15
C LYS A 32 4.42 1.19 -15.37
N LEU A 33 3.98 0.51 -14.32
CA LEU A 33 3.47 -0.86 -14.44
C LEU A 33 2.04 -0.84 -14.99
N LYS A 34 1.76 -1.58 -16.07
CA LYS A 34 0.42 -1.74 -16.67
C LYS A 34 -0.30 -0.39 -16.88
N ASP A 35 0.43 0.67 -17.23
CA ASP A 35 -0.07 2.04 -17.36
C ASP A 35 -0.85 2.54 -16.13
N GLY A 36 -0.36 2.19 -14.94
CA GLY A 36 -1.00 2.51 -13.66
C GLY A 36 -2.10 1.53 -13.26
N ASN A 37 -2.54 0.63 -14.14
CA ASN A 37 -3.65 -0.29 -13.87
C ASN A 37 -3.15 -1.57 -13.20
N ASN A 38 -2.65 -1.41 -11.99
CA ASN A 38 -2.07 -2.49 -11.19
C ASN A 38 -2.42 -2.32 -9.70
N VAL A 39 -2.17 -3.38 -8.94
CA VAL A 39 -2.42 -3.43 -7.49
C VAL A 39 -1.73 -2.32 -6.68
N PHE A 40 -0.56 -1.84 -7.10
CA PHE A 40 0.17 -0.77 -6.40
C PHE A 40 -0.49 0.60 -6.52
N SER A 41 -1.48 0.73 -7.42
CA SER A 41 -2.31 1.93 -7.53
C SER A 41 -3.63 1.84 -6.75
N VAL A 42 -3.96 0.66 -6.23
CA VAL A 42 -5.17 0.42 -5.45
C VAL A 42 -4.90 0.83 -4.02
N MET A 43 -5.62 1.85 -3.54
CA MET A 43 -5.47 2.35 -2.18
C MET A 43 -6.84 2.70 -1.62
N GLY A 44 -7.23 2.07 -0.51
CA GLY A 44 -8.56 2.23 0.09
C GLY A 44 -9.04 3.65 0.39
N CYS A 45 -8.13 4.64 0.44
CA CYS A 45 -8.48 6.04 0.63
C CYS A 45 -9.07 6.73 -0.62
N LEU A 46 -8.96 6.11 -1.81
CA LEU A 46 -9.46 6.68 -3.05
C LEU A 46 -9.82 5.59 -4.06
N LEU A 47 -11.00 4.99 -3.88
CA LEU A 47 -11.56 3.98 -4.77
C LEU A 47 -13.01 4.29 -5.10
N ALA A 48 -13.37 4.08 -6.38
CA ALA A 48 -14.73 4.19 -6.88
C ALA A 48 -15.18 2.86 -7.49
N TYR A 49 -16.42 2.48 -7.20
CA TYR A 49 -17.01 1.21 -7.62
C TYR A 49 -18.29 1.44 -8.42
N LYS A 50 -18.59 0.52 -9.35
CA LYS A 50 -19.94 0.44 -9.93
C LYS A 50 -20.90 -0.10 -8.88
N LYS A 51 -22.08 0.51 -8.77
CA LYS A 51 -23.10 0.09 -7.80
C LYS A 51 -23.53 -1.36 -8.00
N GLU A 52 -23.63 -1.84 -9.24
CA GLU A 52 -24.02 -3.23 -9.50
C GLU A 52 -22.93 -4.22 -9.07
N PHE A 53 -21.66 -3.83 -9.10
CA PHE A 53 -20.55 -4.68 -8.67
C PHE A 53 -20.50 -4.76 -7.14
N ILE A 54 -20.53 -3.64 -6.43
CA ILE A 54 -20.37 -3.63 -4.97
C ILE A 54 -21.48 -4.41 -4.26
N LYS A 55 -22.69 -4.43 -4.82
CA LYS A 55 -23.83 -5.22 -4.30
C LYS A 55 -23.64 -6.74 -4.40
N LYS A 56 -22.68 -7.21 -5.19
CA LYS A 56 -22.41 -8.63 -5.42
C LYS A 56 -21.18 -9.14 -4.66
N ILE A 57 -20.45 -8.27 -3.96
CA ILE A 57 -19.25 -8.65 -3.25
C ILE A 57 -19.61 -8.92 -1.79
N GLU A 58 -19.20 -10.09 -1.32
CA GLU A 58 -19.10 -10.40 0.10
C GLU A 58 -17.63 -10.49 0.45
N ILE A 59 -17.20 -9.70 1.44
CA ILE A 59 -15.81 -9.73 1.91
C ILE A 59 -15.74 -10.76 3.04
N PRO A 60 -14.89 -11.80 2.92
CA PRO A 60 -14.71 -12.80 3.96
C PRO A 60 -14.26 -12.16 5.29
N ASN A 61 -14.73 -12.72 6.40
CA ASN A 61 -14.44 -12.21 7.74
C ASN A 61 -12.95 -12.33 8.12
N ASP A 62 -12.16 -13.12 7.41
CA ASP A 62 -10.71 -13.31 7.60
C ASP A 62 -9.87 -12.34 6.73
N VAL A 63 -10.51 -11.45 5.98
CA VAL A 63 -9.85 -10.50 5.08
C VAL A 63 -9.79 -9.10 5.69
N ALA A 64 -8.57 -8.63 5.94
CA ALA A 64 -8.28 -7.28 6.43
C ALA A 64 -8.13 -6.23 5.31
N ALA A 65 -7.58 -6.62 4.17
CA ALA A 65 -7.24 -5.74 3.06
C ALA A 65 -8.39 -5.68 2.04
N ASN A 66 -9.49 -5.02 2.43
CA ASN A 66 -10.72 -4.95 1.65
C ASN A 66 -10.51 -4.31 0.26
N ASP A 67 -9.63 -3.33 0.17
CA ASP A 67 -9.25 -2.68 -1.08
C ASP A 67 -8.58 -3.65 -2.04
N LEU A 68 -7.61 -4.43 -1.55
CA LEU A 68 -6.97 -5.49 -2.32
C LEU A 68 -7.95 -6.60 -2.72
N TYR A 69 -8.77 -7.08 -1.78
CA TYR A 69 -9.75 -8.12 -2.05
C TYR A 69 -10.73 -7.72 -3.15
N THR A 70 -11.37 -6.56 -2.98
CA THR A 70 -12.34 -6.06 -3.96
C THR A 70 -11.71 -5.82 -5.34
N TYR A 71 -10.44 -5.40 -5.40
CA TYR A 71 -9.69 -5.31 -6.66
C TYR A 71 -9.51 -6.67 -7.33
N LEU A 72 -9.06 -7.68 -6.58
CA LEU A 72 -8.86 -9.03 -7.11
C LEU A 72 -10.17 -9.67 -7.55
N THR A 73 -11.25 -9.55 -6.77
CA THR A 73 -12.60 -9.97 -7.17
C THR A 73 -13.05 -9.27 -8.45
N TYR A 74 -12.77 -7.97 -8.59
CA TYR A 74 -13.11 -7.20 -9.79
C TYR A 74 -12.41 -7.75 -11.03
N LEU A 75 -11.13 -8.11 -10.92
CA LEU A 75 -10.38 -8.75 -11.99
C LEU A 75 -10.87 -10.17 -12.28
N SER A 76 -11.23 -10.95 -11.25
CA SER A 76 -11.76 -12.32 -11.42
C SER A 76 -13.09 -12.36 -12.18
N PHE A 77 -13.89 -11.30 -12.15
CA PHE A 77 -15.08 -11.15 -13.00
C PHE A 77 -14.77 -10.65 -14.43
N GLY A 78 -13.50 -10.55 -14.81
CA GLY A 78 -13.08 -10.09 -16.13
C GLY A 78 -13.25 -8.58 -16.35
N TYR A 79 -13.48 -7.81 -15.28
CA TYR A 79 -13.56 -6.36 -15.39
C TYR A 79 -12.18 -5.71 -15.44
N LYS A 80 -12.13 -4.48 -15.98
CA LYS A 80 -10.90 -3.70 -16.12
C LYS A 80 -10.84 -2.59 -15.08
N TYR A 81 -9.78 -2.59 -14.27
CA TYR A 81 -9.46 -1.50 -13.35
C TYR A 81 -8.82 -0.33 -14.11
N ARG A 82 -9.09 0.92 -13.68
CA ARG A 82 -8.47 2.12 -14.23
C ARG A 82 -7.89 3.01 -13.13
N CYS A 83 -6.62 3.36 -13.23
CA CYS A 83 -6.02 4.42 -12.42
C CYS A 83 -6.25 5.80 -13.09
N VAL A 84 -6.63 6.79 -12.30
CA VAL A 84 -6.87 8.18 -12.72
C VAL A 84 -5.88 9.09 -12.00
N PRO A 85 -4.70 9.38 -12.57
CA PRO A 85 -3.62 10.09 -11.86
C PRO A 85 -3.97 11.52 -11.42
N SER A 86 -4.96 12.14 -12.08
CA SER A 86 -5.46 13.48 -11.74
C SER A 86 -6.37 13.50 -10.51
N ALA A 87 -6.94 12.36 -10.11
CA ALA A 87 -7.74 12.27 -8.89
C ALA A 87 -6.80 12.14 -7.69
N ILE A 88 -6.61 13.22 -6.93
CA ILE A 88 -5.63 13.27 -5.83
C ILE A 88 -6.36 13.31 -4.49
N VAL A 89 -5.92 12.47 -3.55
CA VAL A 89 -6.24 12.59 -2.12
C VAL A 89 -4.96 12.73 -1.33
N LYS A 90 -4.97 13.53 -0.27
CA LYS A 90 -3.83 13.66 0.64
C LYS A 90 -4.01 12.76 1.86
N TYR A 91 -2.94 12.09 2.28
CA TYR A 91 -2.95 11.24 3.47
C TYR A 91 -1.71 11.47 4.35
N ARG A 92 -1.80 11.13 5.63
CA ARG A 92 -0.69 11.26 6.59
C ARG A 92 0.11 9.96 6.66
N LEU A 93 1.44 10.06 6.71
CA LEU A 93 2.32 8.91 6.96
C LEU A 93 2.35 8.57 8.45
N PRO A 94 2.61 7.31 8.82
CA PRO A 94 2.85 6.96 10.22
C PRO A 94 3.95 7.84 10.83
N GLN A 95 3.64 8.53 11.92
CA GLN A 95 4.60 9.45 12.55
C GLN A 95 5.58 8.71 13.46
N THR A 96 5.23 7.49 13.89
CA THR A 96 6.02 6.65 14.79
C THR A 96 6.42 5.34 14.12
N LEU A 97 7.56 4.77 14.56
CA LEU A 97 8.02 3.47 14.09
C LEU A 97 7.02 2.35 14.42
N LYS A 98 6.39 2.40 15.59
CA LYS A 98 5.38 1.42 16.02
C LYS A 98 4.21 1.37 15.05
N ASP A 99 3.69 2.52 14.66
CA ASP A 99 2.57 2.60 13.70
C ASP A 99 2.97 2.18 12.29
N HIS A 100 4.19 2.53 11.88
CA HIS A 100 4.72 2.06 10.60
C HIS A 100 4.84 0.54 10.56
N ILE A 101 5.39 -0.08 11.61
CA ILE A 101 5.49 -1.54 11.70
C ILE A 101 4.10 -2.18 11.62
N LYS A 102 3.12 -1.68 12.39
CA LYS A 102 1.73 -2.17 12.34
C LYS A 102 1.16 -2.11 10.92
N GLN A 103 1.28 -0.96 10.27
CA GLN A 103 0.75 -0.74 8.92
C GLN A 103 1.47 -1.59 7.87
N ASN A 104 2.80 -1.64 7.91
CA ASN A 104 3.62 -2.28 6.89
C ASN A 104 3.57 -3.81 6.97
N VAL A 105 3.51 -4.37 8.19
CA VAL A 105 3.27 -5.82 8.37
C VAL A 105 1.96 -6.22 7.73
N ARG A 106 0.88 -5.44 7.94
CA ARG A 106 -0.41 -5.69 7.30
C ARG A 106 -0.31 -5.66 5.77
N PHE A 107 0.39 -4.68 5.20
CA PHE A 107 0.57 -4.60 3.75
C PHE A 107 1.36 -5.77 3.17
N ILE A 108 2.39 -6.24 3.88
CA ILE A 108 3.19 -7.39 3.44
C ILE A 108 2.43 -8.71 3.58
N SER A 109 1.63 -8.86 4.64
CA SER A 109 0.83 -10.07 4.86
C SER A 109 -0.39 -10.16 3.94
N ALA A 110 -0.93 -9.04 3.46
CA ALA A 110 -2.11 -9.00 2.61
C ALA A 110 -2.03 -9.97 1.40
N PRO A 111 -1.01 -9.92 0.52
CA PRO A 111 -0.93 -10.86 -0.60
C PRO A 111 -0.79 -12.33 -0.18
N ILE A 112 -0.25 -12.63 1.01
CA ILE A 112 -0.15 -14.00 1.53
C ILE A 112 -1.55 -14.51 1.87
N VAL A 113 -2.34 -13.72 2.60
CA VAL A 113 -3.72 -14.06 2.96
C VAL A 113 -4.61 -14.19 1.71
N MET A 114 -4.40 -13.34 0.70
CA MET A 114 -5.19 -13.40 -0.54
C MET A 114 -5.01 -14.71 -1.32
N LYS A 115 -3.90 -15.44 -1.14
CA LYS A 115 -3.71 -16.76 -1.77
C LYS A 115 -4.66 -17.84 -1.24
N ASN A 116 -5.30 -17.60 -0.10
CA ASN A 116 -6.35 -18.50 0.42
C ASN A 116 -7.69 -18.30 -0.30
N HIS A 117 -7.88 -17.15 -0.95
CA HIS A 117 -9.16 -16.74 -1.55
C HIS A 117 -9.12 -16.68 -3.08
N PHE A 118 -7.93 -16.52 -3.67
CA PHE A 118 -7.73 -16.38 -5.11
C PHE A 118 -6.63 -17.32 -5.60
N PRO A 119 -6.67 -17.72 -6.89
CA PRO A 119 -5.60 -18.52 -7.48
C PRO A 119 -4.23 -17.85 -7.32
N ALA A 120 -3.24 -18.61 -6.89
CA ALA A 120 -1.89 -18.08 -6.61
C ALA A 120 -1.29 -17.31 -7.80
N HIS A 121 -1.51 -17.80 -9.03
CA HIS A 121 -1.02 -17.15 -10.25
C HIS A 121 -1.59 -15.74 -10.46
N LEU A 122 -2.84 -15.48 -10.05
CA LEU A 122 -3.44 -14.14 -10.14
C LEU A 122 -2.71 -13.17 -9.20
N ILE A 123 -2.47 -13.62 -7.96
CA ILE A 123 -1.74 -12.83 -6.96
C ILE A 123 -0.32 -12.57 -7.42
N ASP A 124 0.39 -13.61 -7.86
CA ASP A 124 1.79 -13.50 -8.26
C ASP A 124 1.95 -12.58 -9.49
N ASN A 125 1.02 -12.63 -10.45
CA ASN A 125 1.01 -11.74 -11.61
C ASN A 125 0.67 -10.28 -11.27
N GLU A 126 -0.19 -10.04 -10.28
CA GLU A 126 -0.54 -8.68 -9.86
C GLU A 126 0.57 -8.02 -9.02
N PHE A 127 1.26 -8.80 -8.19
CA PHE A 127 2.36 -8.31 -7.34
C PHE A 127 3.75 -8.42 -7.99
N TYR A 128 3.83 -8.91 -9.23
CA TYR A 128 5.10 -9.00 -9.94
C TYR A 128 5.68 -7.60 -10.22
N ILE A 129 6.89 -7.37 -9.73
CA ILE A 129 7.71 -6.21 -10.08
C ILE A 129 9.04 -6.74 -10.64
N PRO A 130 9.44 -6.34 -11.86
CA PRO A 130 10.74 -6.69 -12.41
C PRO A 130 11.89 -6.33 -11.47
N LEU A 131 12.83 -7.26 -11.25
CA LEU A 131 13.92 -7.07 -10.29
C LEU A 131 14.79 -5.86 -10.62
N TYR A 132 15.08 -5.62 -11.91
CA TYR A 132 15.88 -4.48 -12.34
C TYR A 132 15.24 -3.15 -11.93
N LEU A 133 13.92 -3.02 -12.08
CA LEU A 133 13.17 -1.84 -11.65
C LEU A 133 13.22 -1.68 -10.13
N LYS A 134 13.01 -2.77 -9.40
CA LYS A 134 13.08 -2.79 -7.93
C LYS A 134 14.45 -2.37 -7.41
N LEU A 135 15.55 -2.78 -8.06
CA LEU A 135 16.91 -2.41 -7.69
C LEU A 135 17.25 -0.97 -8.09
N LEU A 136 16.88 -0.56 -9.29
CA LEU A 136 17.12 0.78 -9.82
C LEU A 136 16.66 1.87 -8.84
N TYR A 137 15.37 1.86 -8.48
CA TYR A 137 14.83 2.91 -7.60
C TYR A 137 15.29 2.79 -6.14
N ARG A 138 15.70 1.58 -5.69
CA ARG A 138 16.30 1.41 -4.36
C ARG A 138 17.69 2.01 -4.28
N ILE A 139 18.52 1.78 -5.29
CA ILE A 139 19.86 2.34 -5.38
C ILE A 139 19.77 3.86 -5.52
N GLU A 140 18.84 4.36 -6.35
CA GLU A 140 18.58 5.79 -6.49
C GLU A 140 18.28 6.46 -5.15
N GLN A 141 17.39 5.88 -4.34
CA GLN A 141 17.07 6.43 -3.01
C GLN A 141 18.23 6.28 -2.01
N LEU A 142 18.99 5.18 -2.08
CA LEU A 142 20.15 4.97 -1.22
C LEU A 142 21.25 6.03 -1.47
N ILE A 143 21.47 6.42 -2.72
CA ILE A 143 22.44 7.47 -3.08
C ILE A 143 21.94 8.84 -2.60
N LYS A 144 20.65 9.15 -2.80
CA LYS A 144 20.07 10.45 -2.42
C LYS A 144 19.95 10.63 -0.90
N HIS A 145 19.59 9.57 -0.19
CA HIS A 145 19.25 9.60 1.23
C HIS A 145 19.78 8.36 1.96
N PRO A 146 21.11 8.23 2.13
CA PRO A 146 21.71 6.99 2.63
C PRO A 146 21.22 6.59 4.03
N ILE A 147 21.20 7.54 4.98
CA ILE A 147 20.77 7.27 6.37
C ILE A 147 19.29 6.86 6.42
N LEU A 148 18.41 7.60 5.74
CA LEU A 148 16.97 7.30 5.72
C LEU A 148 16.70 5.95 5.03
N SER A 149 17.40 5.67 3.94
CA SER A 149 17.29 4.42 3.18
C SER A 149 17.73 3.21 4.00
N VAL A 150 18.88 3.28 4.66
CA VAL A 150 19.37 2.19 5.52
C VAL A 150 18.38 1.93 6.67
N TYR A 151 17.93 2.98 7.34
CA TYR A 151 16.92 2.86 8.41
C TYR A 151 15.65 2.16 7.91
N ILE A 152 15.06 2.64 6.80
CA ILE A 152 13.79 2.07 6.32
C ILE A 152 13.97 0.66 5.74
N TYR A 153 15.16 0.32 5.21
CA TYR A 153 15.46 -1.05 4.77
C TYR A 153 15.54 -2.03 5.93
N ILE A 154 16.17 -1.65 7.05
CA ILE A 154 16.19 -2.48 8.26
C ILE A 154 14.76 -2.70 8.77
N VAL A 155 13.99 -1.62 8.89
CA VAL A 155 12.60 -1.68 9.36
C VAL A 155 11.72 -2.52 8.44
N ASN A 156 11.81 -2.33 7.12
CA ASN A 156 11.07 -3.13 6.13
C ASN A 156 11.45 -4.62 6.20
N SER A 157 12.72 -4.93 6.45
CA SER A 157 13.19 -6.31 6.59
C SER A 157 12.61 -6.96 7.85
N TYR A 158 12.59 -6.24 8.97
CA TYR A 158 11.89 -6.67 10.19
C TYR A 158 10.39 -6.88 9.95
N CYS A 159 9.73 -5.96 9.24
CA CYS A 159 8.30 -6.09 8.91
C CYS A 159 8.03 -7.33 8.06
N ARG A 160 8.89 -7.65 7.08
CA ARG A 160 8.76 -8.89 6.27
C ARG A 160 8.87 -10.14 7.12
N TYR A 161 9.88 -10.21 7.98
CA TYR A 161 10.04 -11.33 8.90
C TYR A 161 8.80 -11.52 9.79
N LYS A 162 8.30 -10.43 10.39
CA LYS A 162 7.10 -10.47 11.23
C LYS A 162 5.87 -10.90 10.42
N ALA A 163 5.67 -10.33 9.23
CA ALA A 163 4.57 -10.65 8.33
C ALA A 163 4.52 -12.13 7.95
N LEU A 164 5.67 -12.74 7.63
CA LEU A 164 5.74 -14.18 7.32
C LEU A 164 5.35 -15.05 8.52
N LYS A 165 5.69 -14.64 9.75
CA LYS A 165 5.30 -15.37 10.96
C LYS A 165 3.83 -15.19 11.34
N THR A 166 3.26 -14.03 11.03
CA THR A 166 1.91 -13.68 11.50
C THR A 166 0.83 -13.84 10.45
N ALA A 167 1.13 -13.88 9.14
CA ALA A 167 0.15 -13.78 8.06
C ALA A 167 -1.07 -14.69 8.21
N ASN A 168 -0.87 -15.96 8.62
CA ASN A 168 -1.96 -16.92 8.79
C ASN A 168 -2.72 -16.78 10.13
N ASN A 169 -2.23 -15.94 11.04
CA ASN A 169 -2.77 -15.70 12.38
C ASN A 169 -3.11 -14.21 12.60
N ILE A 170 -3.32 -13.43 11.54
CA ILE A 170 -3.67 -12.01 11.68
C ILE A 170 -5.12 -11.91 12.13
N ASP A 171 -5.33 -11.26 13.28
CA ASP A 171 -6.66 -10.82 13.69
C ASP A 171 -7.17 -9.74 12.73
N VAL A 172 -8.38 -9.96 12.19
CA VAL A 172 -9.08 -9.00 11.33
C VAL A 172 -9.46 -7.74 12.10
N LYS A 173 -9.50 -7.79 13.42
CA LYS A 173 -9.54 -6.61 14.29
C LYS A 173 -8.13 -6.20 14.67
N TRP A 174 -7.39 -5.63 13.73
CA TRP A 174 -6.03 -5.16 14.02
C TRP A 174 -6.03 -3.79 14.70
N ASP A 175 -4.98 -3.58 15.51
CA ASP A 175 -4.64 -2.29 16.07
C ASP A 175 -4.47 -1.21 14.99
N ILE A 176 -5.29 -0.17 15.07
CA ILE A 176 -5.24 0.98 14.17
C ILE A 176 -3.94 1.77 14.39
N ALA A 177 -3.27 2.17 13.32
CA ALA A 177 -2.22 3.19 13.36
C ALA A 177 -2.85 4.56 13.66
N THR A 178 -2.76 5.02 14.90
CA THR A 178 -3.48 6.22 15.36
C THR A 178 -2.84 7.50 14.86
N SER A 179 -1.50 7.55 14.71
CA SER A 179 -0.80 8.74 14.21
C SER A 179 -1.14 9.11 12.76
N THR A 180 -1.75 8.21 11.98
CA THR A 180 -2.20 8.54 10.62
C THR A 180 -3.59 9.22 10.61
N LYS A 181 -4.23 9.37 11.77
CA LYS A 181 -5.59 9.91 11.91
C LYS A 181 -5.65 11.26 12.63
N THR A 182 -4.53 11.73 13.19
CA THR A 182 -4.43 13.01 13.89
C THR A 182 -4.09 14.12 12.90
N PHE A 183 -4.98 15.11 12.81
CA PHE A 183 -4.80 16.34 12.04
C PHE A 183 -4.58 17.51 13.00
N GLU A 184 -3.42 18.14 12.92
CA GLU A 184 -3.23 19.52 13.35
C GLU A 184 -3.19 20.36 12.08
N LEU A 185 -4.18 21.23 11.88
CA LEU A 185 -4.13 22.21 10.80
C LEU A 185 -2.91 23.11 11.03
N PRO A 186 -2.08 23.39 10.01
CA PRO A 186 -1.08 24.43 10.15
C PRO A 186 -1.81 25.74 10.50
N LYS A 187 -1.45 26.33 11.65
CA LYS A 187 -1.91 27.66 12.03
C LYS A 187 -1.50 28.63 10.91
N GLY A 188 -2.44 29.19 10.15
CA GLY A 188 -2.15 30.26 9.19
C GLY A 188 -2.85 30.25 7.83
N HIS A 189 -3.84 29.38 7.58
CA HIS A 189 -4.67 29.49 6.36
C HIS A 189 -6.16 29.39 6.68
N ILE A 190 -6.73 30.50 7.15
CA ILE A 190 -8.12 30.92 6.97
C ILE A 190 -8.05 32.41 6.62
#